data_AF-A0A2D8KDH2-F1
#
_entry.id   AF-A0A2D8KDH2-F1
#
_cell.length_a   1.000
_cell.length_b   1.000
_cell.length_c   1.000
_cell.angle_alpha   90.00
_cell.angle_beta   90.00
_cell.angle_gamma   90.00
#
_symmetry.space_group_name_H-M   'P 1'
#
loop_
_entity.id
_entity.type
_entity.pdbx_description
1 polymer ?
#
loop_
_entity_poly.entity_id
_entity_poly.type
_entity_poly.pdbx_seq_one_letter_code
_entity_poly.pdbx_strand_id
1 'polypeptide(L)'
;MKRIQQKRGSIKNRSNIQKKIIKLLLFLGLSVLLISFFFGDHGLYHLYTLKSERNRIQKEIDFLRNQRMVLEDEKTKLKTDYKYIEEMAREKYRMAKKGEKVFKVIEKKDD
;
A
#
# COMPACT_ATOMS: atom_id res chain seq x y z
N MET A 1 50.14 -29.27 -63.45
CA MET A 1 50.24 -28.41 -62.25
C MET A 1 49.04 -27.46 -62.17
N LYS A 2 48.05 -27.66 -61.29
CA LYS A 2 47.04 -26.64 -60.94
C LYS A 2 46.68 -26.77 -59.46
N ARG A 3 47.12 -25.78 -58.66
CA ARG A 3 47.01 -25.72 -57.19
C ARG A 3 45.73 -24.99 -56.77
N ILE A 4 44.94 -25.66 -55.92
CA ILE A 4 44.45 -25.19 -54.61
C ILE A 4 44.00 -23.71 -54.57
N GLN A 5 42.74 -23.40 -54.92
CA GLN A 5 42.16 -22.06 -54.67
C GLN A 5 40.67 -22.06 -54.24
N GLN A 6 40.16 -23.06 -53.50
CA GLN A 6 38.71 -23.11 -53.17
C GLN A 6 38.31 -23.30 -51.69
N LYS A 7 39.20 -23.08 -50.71
CA LYS A 7 38.85 -23.28 -49.27
C LYS A 7 38.63 -22.02 -48.41
N ARG A 8 38.65 -20.81 -48.97
CA ARG A 8 38.55 -19.56 -48.17
C ARG A 8 37.12 -19.08 -47.85
N GLY A 9 36.11 -19.49 -48.63
CA GLY A 9 34.72 -19.05 -48.44
C GLY A 9 34.00 -19.64 -47.21
N SER A 10 34.31 -20.88 -46.83
CA SER A 10 33.61 -21.57 -45.72
C SER A 10 34.02 -21.07 -44.33
N ILE A 11 35.25 -20.58 -44.16
CA ILE A 11 35.78 -20.08 -42.89
C ILE A 11 35.16 -18.72 -42.52
N LYS A 12 34.91 -17.86 -43.52
CA LYS A 12 34.31 -16.53 -43.33
C LYS A 12 32.85 -16.62 -42.87
N ASN A 13 32.09 -17.62 -43.34
CA ASN A 13 30.72 -17.85 -42.88
C ASN A 13 30.65 -18.45 -41.46
N ARG A 14 31.57 -19.35 -41.09
CA ARG A 14 31.62 -19.88 -39.71
C ARG A 14 31.87 -18.78 -38.68
N SER A 15 32.77 -17.84 -38.95
CA SER A 15 33.06 -16.74 -38.03
C SER A 15 31.88 -15.75 -37.90
N ASN A 16 31.13 -15.51 -38.97
CA ASN A 16 29.90 -14.69 -38.93
C ASN A 16 28.77 -15.37 -38.14
N ILE A 17 28.61 -16.69 -38.30
CA ILE A 17 27.61 -17.47 -37.53
C ILE A 17 28.00 -17.53 -36.06
N GLN A 18 29.27 -17.77 -35.73
CA GLN A 18 29.77 -17.72 -34.35
C GLN A 18 29.54 -16.35 -33.71
N LYS A 19 29.83 -15.25 -34.41
CA LYS A 19 29.55 -13.89 -33.93
C LYS A 19 28.05 -13.64 -33.69
N LYS A 20 27.17 -14.16 -34.55
CA LYS A 20 25.71 -14.08 -34.36
C LYS A 20 25.25 -14.88 -33.13
N ILE A 21 25.76 -16.09 -32.94
CA ILE A 21 25.44 -16.93 -31.77
C ILE A 21 25.94 -16.27 -30.48
N ILE A 22 27.16 -15.74 -30.47
CA ILE A 22 27.70 -15.01 -29.30
C ILE A 22 26.83 -13.78 -28.99
N LYS A 23 26.44 -13.01 -30.02
CA LYS A 23 25.52 -11.87 -29.82
C LYS A 23 24.18 -12.30 -29.26
N LEU A 24 23.62 -13.41 -29.74
CA LEU A 24 22.34 -13.95 -29.27
C LEU A 24 22.44 -14.39 -27.81
N LEU A 25 23.49 -15.12 -27.44
CA LEU A 25 23.74 -15.55 -26.07
C LEU A 25 23.96 -14.36 -25.13
N LEU A 26 24.70 -13.35 -25.58
CA LEU A 26 24.90 -12.12 -24.81
C LEU A 26 23.57 -11.39 -24.58
N PHE A 27 22.74 -11.29 -25.62
CA PHE A 27 21.42 -10.64 -25.53
C PHE A 27 20.47 -11.42 -24.62
N LEU A 28 20.49 -12.75 -24.71
CA LEU A 28 19.68 -13.62 -23.86
C LEU A 28 20.10 -13.51 -22.39
N GLY A 29 21.41 -13.54 -22.11
CA GLY A 29 21.94 -13.34 -20.76
C GLY A 29 21.58 -11.97 -20.19
N LEU A 30 21.70 -10.91 -20.99
CA LEU A 30 21.30 -9.56 -20.58
C LEU A 30 19.79 -9.49 -20.30
N SER A 31 18.97 -10.13 -21.12
CA SER A 31 17.52 -10.20 -20.94
C SER A 31 17.14 -10.88 -19.61
N VAL A 32 17.75 -12.03 -19.31
CA VAL A 32 17.51 -12.74 -18.03
C VAL A 32 17.93 -11.90 -16.84
N LEU A 33 19.07 -11.19 -16.92
CA LEU A 33 19.52 -10.28 -15.88
C LEU A 33 18.55 -9.11 -15.68
N LEU A 34 18.05 -8.51 -16.75
CA LEU A 34 17.08 -7.43 -16.67
C LEU A 34 15.76 -7.92 -16.06
N ILE A 35 15.23 -9.05 -16.53
CA ILE A 35 13.99 -9.61 -15.98
C ILE A 35 14.17 -9.93 -14.49
N SER A 36 15.27 -10.58 -14.10
CA SER A 36 15.56 -10.88 -12.69
C SER A 36 15.75 -9.60 -11.85
N PHE A 37 16.33 -8.54 -12.41
CA PHE A 37 16.53 -7.28 -11.70
C PHE A 37 15.22 -6.49 -11.48
N PHE A 38 14.29 -6.56 -12.44
CA PHE A 38 13.00 -5.87 -12.33
C PHE A 38 11.94 -6.70 -11.59
N PHE A 39 11.89 -8.02 -11.84
CA PHE A 39 10.88 -8.96 -11.32
C PHE A 39 11.39 -9.96 -10.28
N GLY A 40 12.67 -9.96 -9.93
CA GLY A 40 13.17 -10.80 -8.84
C GLY A 40 12.62 -10.37 -7.48
N ASP A 41 12.81 -11.22 -6.47
CA ASP A 41 12.28 -11.03 -5.11
C ASP A 41 12.66 -9.69 -4.46
N HIS A 42 13.74 -9.06 -4.93
CA HIS A 42 14.23 -7.75 -4.49
C HIS A 42 14.28 -6.70 -5.61
N GLY A 43 13.54 -6.91 -6.69
CA GLY A 43 13.47 -5.98 -7.80
C GLY A 43 12.82 -4.65 -7.42
N LEU A 44 12.96 -3.66 -8.31
CA LEU A 44 12.45 -2.30 -8.10
C LEU A 44 10.94 -2.26 -7.81
N TYR A 45 10.16 -3.19 -8.35
CA TYR A 45 8.73 -3.29 -8.09
C TYR A 45 8.43 -3.58 -6.61
N HIS A 46 9.17 -4.51 -6.00
CA HIS A 46 9.01 -4.87 -4.59
C HIS A 46 9.32 -3.68 -3.66
N LEU A 47 10.34 -2.88 -3.99
CA LEU A 47 10.67 -1.69 -3.22
C LEU A 47 9.54 -0.65 -3.29
N TYR A 48 8.92 -0.49 -4.45
CA TYR A 48 7.80 0.42 -4.63
C TYR A 48 6.56 -0.01 -3.84
N THR A 49 6.19 -1.30 -3.92
CA THR A 49 5.06 -1.83 -3.15
C THR A 49 5.33 -1.71 -1.65
N LEU A 50 6.52 -2.11 -1.18
CA LEU A 50 6.90 -2.04 0.23
C LEU A 50 6.88 -0.60 0.76
N LYS A 51 7.31 0.38 -0.04
CA LYS A 51 7.21 1.81 0.32
C LYS A 51 5.76 2.24 0.47
N SER A 52 4.88 1.80 -0.43
CA SER A 52 3.45 2.13 -0.36
C SER A 52 2.77 1.49 0.87
N GLU A 53 3.10 0.24 1.18
CA GLU A 53 2.59 -0.46 2.37
C GLU A 53 3.06 0.20 3.65
N ARG A 54 4.35 0.53 3.74
CA ARG A 54 4.90 1.28 4.88
C ARG A 54 4.14 2.59 5.10
N ASN A 55 3.88 3.35 4.03
CA ASN A 55 3.14 4.60 4.13
C ASN A 55 1.68 4.38 4.58
N ARG A 56 1.02 3.32 4.09
CA ARG A 56 -0.34 2.96 4.51
C ARG A 56 -0.39 2.62 6.00
N ILE A 57 0.50 1.74 6.45
CA ILE A 57 0.60 1.32 7.85
C ILE A 57 0.90 2.52 8.74
N GLN A 58 1.81 3.42 8.33
CA GLN A 58 2.12 4.62 9.11
C GLN A 58 0.90 5.53 9.29
N LYS A 59 0.12 5.76 8.23
CA LYS A 59 -1.13 6.54 8.32
C LYS A 59 -2.14 5.89 9.26
N GLU A 60 -2.24 4.57 9.22
CA GLU A 60 -3.12 3.82 10.11
C GLU A 60 -2.69 3.94 11.58
N ILE A 61 -1.39 3.86 11.85
CA ILE A 61 -0.83 4.11 13.20
C ILE A 61 -1.19 5.51 13.68
N ASP A 62 -1.01 6.53 12.85
CA ASP A 62 -1.27 7.91 13.23
C ASP A 62 -2.76 8.16 13.48
N PHE A 63 -3.63 7.57 12.64
CA PHE A 63 -5.07 7.58 12.85
C PHE A 63 -5.47 6.93 14.19
N LEU A 64 -4.96 5.74 14.48
CA LEU A 64 -5.25 5.02 15.74
C LEU A 64 -4.71 5.77 16.96
N ARG A 65 -3.54 6.42 16.84
CA ARG A 65 -3.00 7.28 17.92
C ARG A 65 -3.91 8.46 18.21
N ASN A 66 -4.41 9.12 17.18
CA ASN A 66 -5.34 10.24 17.35
C ASN A 66 -6.66 9.77 17.99
N GLN A 67 -7.22 8.65 17.54
CA GLN A 67 -8.40 8.07 18.17
C GLN A 67 -8.18 7.74 19.65
N ARG A 68 -7.04 7.11 19.96
CA ARG A 68 -6.69 6.79 21.35
C ARG A 68 -6.61 8.05 22.21
N MET A 69 -6.02 9.13 21.70
CA MET A 69 -5.92 10.41 22.42
C MET A 69 -7.31 10.98 22.72
N VAL A 70 -8.20 11.02 21.72
CA VAL A 70 -9.58 11.50 21.89
C VAL A 70 -10.34 10.64 22.91
N LEU A 71 -10.22 9.32 22.82
CA LEU A 71 -10.90 8.40 23.73
C LEU A 71 -10.39 8.50 25.18
N GLU A 72 -9.09 8.71 25.38
CA GLU A 72 -8.55 8.91 26.74
C GLU A 72 -8.97 10.26 27.32
N ASP A 73 -9.07 11.32 26.50
CA ASP A 73 -9.64 12.61 26.93
C ASP A 73 -11.11 12.46 27.32
N GLU A 74 -11.92 11.81 26.49
CA GLU A 74 -13.34 11.55 26.77
C GLU A 74 -13.52 10.71 28.04
N LYS A 75 -12.74 9.63 28.20
CA LYS A 75 -12.70 8.81 29.41
C LYS A 75 -12.32 9.62 30.65
N THR A 76 -11.42 10.59 30.51
CA THR A 76 -11.03 11.46 31.63
C THR A 76 -12.19 12.38 32.00
N LYS A 77 -12.81 13.05 31.03
CA LYS A 77 -14.00 13.89 31.23
C LYS A 77 -15.15 13.12 31.88
N LEU A 78 -15.43 11.91 31.43
CA LEU A 78 -16.45 11.04 32.02
C LEU A 78 -16.15 10.59 33.46
N LYS A 79 -14.91 10.72 33.93
CA LYS A 79 -14.53 10.40 35.32
C LYS A 79 -14.48 11.62 36.23
N THR A 80 -14.05 12.76 35.70
CA THR A 80 -13.72 13.94 36.51
C THR A 80 -14.71 15.08 36.35
N ASP A 81 -15.44 15.16 35.22
CA ASP A 81 -16.33 16.27 34.89
C ASP A 81 -17.80 15.88 35.02
N TYR A 82 -18.39 16.20 36.17
CA TYR A 82 -19.81 15.96 36.44
C TYR A 82 -20.75 16.76 35.53
N LYS A 83 -20.35 17.96 35.08
CA LYS A 83 -21.19 18.77 34.19
C LYS A 83 -21.29 18.13 32.82
N TYR A 84 -20.16 17.66 32.29
CA TYR A 84 -20.11 16.91 31.04
C TYR A 84 -20.98 15.65 31.07
N ILE A 85 -20.97 14.91 32.19
CA ILE A 85 -21.81 13.73 32.38
C ILE A 85 -23.31 14.11 32.43
N GLU A 86 -23.68 15.16 33.16
CA GLU A 86 -25.08 15.60 33.25
C GLU A 86 -25.61 16.08 31.89
N GLU A 87 -24.81 16.83 31.13
CA GLU A 87 -25.15 17.26 29.77
C GLU A 87 -25.38 16.05 28.86
N MET A 88 -24.46 15.09 28.85
CA MET A 88 -24.61 13.85 28.07
C MET A 88 -25.84 13.05 28.50
N ALA A 89 -26.09 12.92 29.80
CA ALA A 89 -27.24 12.20 30.33
C ALA A 89 -28.57 12.83 29.87
N ARG A 90 -28.66 14.17 29.88
CA ARG A 90 -29.86 14.91 29.48
C ARG A 90 -30.05 14.95 27.96
N GLU A 91 -29.00 15.23 27.20
CA GLU A 91 -29.12 15.42 25.74
C GLU A 91 -29.16 14.10 24.98
N LYS A 92 -28.19 13.22 25.26
CA LYS A 92 -28.00 11.97 24.51
C LYS A 92 -28.95 10.88 25.00
N TYR A 93 -29.11 10.78 26.32
CA TYR A 93 -29.89 9.71 26.95
C TYR A 93 -31.26 10.14 27.47
N ARG A 94 -31.58 11.44 27.42
CA ARG A 94 -32.87 12.00 27.88
C ARG A 94 -33.21 11.61 29.32
N MET A 95 -32.19 11.46 30.16
CA MET A 95 -32.34 11.22 31.58
C MET A 95 -32.73 12.52 32.29
N ALA A 96 -33.56 12.40 33.32
CA ALA A 96 -34.03 13.53 34.11
C ALA A 96 -33.98 13.15 35.60
N LYS A 97 -33.75 14.14 36.47
CA LYS A 97 -33.78 13.94 37.93
C LYS A 97 -35.22 13.70 38.39
N LYS A 98 -35.37 13.15 39.59
CA LYS A 98 -36.68 12.90 40.19
C LYS A 98 -37.50 14.20 40.24
N GLY A 99 -38.67 14.22 39.60
CA GLY A 99 -39.56 15.37 39.52
C GLY A 99 -39.45 16.21 38.24
N GLU A 100 -38.46 15.96 37.38
CA GLU A 100 -38.33 16.61 36.08
C GLU A 100 -39.11 15.85 34.98
N LYS A 101 -39.59 16.56 33.96
CA LYS A 101 -40.34 15.99 32.82
C LYS A 101 -39.51 16.07 31.53
N VAL A 102 -39.47 14.96 30.78
CA VAL A 102 -38.80 14.88 29.48
C VAL A 102 -39.84 15.07 28.37
N PHE A 103 -39.65 16.07 27.52
CA PHE A 103 -40.52 16.31 26.37
C PHE A 103 -39.87 15.76 25.10
N LYS A 104 -40.59 14.91 24.36
CA LYS A 104 -40.22 14.48 23.02
C LYS A 104 -41.15 15.17 22.02
N VAL A 105 -40.60 16.04 21.19
CA VAL A 105 -41.33 16.61 20.05
C VAL A 105 -41.59 15.46 19.07
N ILE A 106 -42.86 15.17 18.82
CA ILE A 106 -43.30 14.28 17.74
C ILE A 106 -43.86 15.15 16.63
N GLU A 107 -43.39 14.93 15.41
CA GLU A 107 -43.99 15.57 14.24
C GLU A 107 -45.41 15.02 14.07
N LYS A 108 -46.37 15.93 13.88
CA LYS A 108 -47.77 15.58 13.69
C LYS A 108 -47.87 14.85 12.35
N LYS A 109 -48.38 13.61 12.36
CA LYS A 109 -48.80 12.98 11.11
C LYS A 109 -50.02 13.74 10.61
N ASP A 110 -49.91 14.30 9.42
CA ASP A 110 -51.04 14.84 8.69
C ASP A 110 -51.83 13.63 8.14
N ASP A 111 -52.92 13.28 8.82
CA ASP A 111 -53.96 12.37 8.33
C ASP A 111 -55.04 13.19 7.60
#